data_AF-A0A914Z9Z5-F1
#
_entry.id   AF-A0A914Z9Z5-F1
#
_cell.length_a   1.000
_cell.length_b   1.000
_cell.length_c   1.000
_cell.angle_alpha   90.00
_cell.angle_beta   90.00
_cell.angle_gamma   90.00
#
_symmetry.space_group_name_H-M   'P 1'
#
loop_
_entity.id
_entity.type
_entity.pdbx_description
1 polymer ?
#
loop_
_entity_poly.entity_id
_entity_poly.type
_entity_poly.pdbx_seq_one_letter_code
_entity_poly.pdbx_strand_id
1 'polypeptide(L)'
;MLVLRAGKELLATPQKALKGTVQPVKITLIKNDSGVSFDGVMKFVHALSYTHQLTCSPTGLVEPIYQADILAKRGLSSLGTFKEYFPTFVPRQPNLQYDIDGLNKRLTMKDSRLESIRFTA
;
A
#
# COMPACT_ATOMS: atom_id res chain seq x y z
N MET A 1 7.17 3.16 21.12
CA MET A 1 6.13 2.26 20.56
C MET A 1 5.37 1.65 21.73
N LEU A 2 4.05 1.88 21.81
CA LEU A 2 3.19 1.14 22.75
C LEU A 2 2.71 -0.14 22.05
N VAL A 3 2.78 -1.27 22.76
CA VAL A 3 2.38 -2.58 22.24
C VAL A 3 1.44 -3.26 23.22
N LEU A 4 0.31 -3.72 22.70
CA LEU A 4 -0.59 -4.63 23.39
C LEU A 4 -0.68 -5.93 22.58
N ARG A 5 -0.52 -7.06 23.27
CA ARG A 5 -0.57 -8.40 22.68
C ARG A 5 -1.86 -9.09 23.10
N ALA A 6 -2.59 -9.63 22.14
CA ALA A 6 -3.75 -10.50 22.35
C ALA A 6 -3.67 -11.70 21.41
N GLY A 7 -3.11 -12.82 21.87
CA GLY A 7 -2.93 -14.03 21.04
C GLY A 7 -2.00 -13.79 19.84
N LYS A 8 -2.58 -13.81 18.62
CA LYS A 8 -1.89 -13.57 17.34
C LYS A 8 -1.92 -12.10 16.88
N GLU A 9 -2.52 -11.22 17.68
CA GLU A 9 -2.69 -9.82 17.37
C GLU A 9 -1.73 -8.94 18.15
N LEU A 10 -1.29 -7.88 17.48
CA LEU A 10 -0.41 -6.83 17.99
C LEU A 10 -1.03 -5.47 17.67
N LEU A 11 -1.04 -4.57 18.65
CA LEU A 11 -1.32 -3.16 18.42
C LEU A 11 0.01 -2.40 18.42
N ALA A 12 0.25 -1.57 17.41
CA ALA A 12 1.47 -0.79 17.29
C ALA A 12 1.16 0.69 17.01
N THR A 13 1.85 1.58 17.70
CA THR A 13 1.85 3.04 17.48
C THR A 13 3.27 3.53 17.22
N PRO A 14 3.80 3.36 15.99
CA PRO A 14 5.12 3.86 15.63
C PRO A 14 5.16 5.39 15.49
N GLN A 15 4.06 6.02 15.10
CA GLN A 15 3.97 7.46 14.82
C GLN A 15 3.84 8.33 16.07
N LYS A 16 4.36 9.55 15.99
CA LYS A 16 4.11 10.60 16.98
C LYS A 16 2.72 11.20 16.79
N ALA A 17 2.02 11.44 17.90
CA ALA A 17 0.78 12.22 17.90
C ALA A 17 1.07 13.69 17.56
N LEU A 18 0.74 14.11 16.33
CA LEU A 18 0.81 15.53 15.93
C LEU A 18 -0.43 16.32 16.37
N LYS A 19 -1.59 15.66 16.37
CA LYS A 19 -2.87 16.25 16.81
C LYS A 19 -3.78 15.15 17.35
N GLY A 20 -4.46 15.43 18.46
CA GLY A 20 -5.41 14.51 19.08
C GLY A 20 -4.79 13.18 19.54
N THR A 21 -5.61 12.14 19.61
CA THR A 21 -5.20 10.79 20.01
C THR A 21 -4.86 9.95 18.79
N VAL A 22 -3.68 9.33 18.79
CA VAL A 22 -3.23 8.46 17.69
C VAL A 22 -4.06 7.19 17.66
N GLN A 23 -4.49 6.80 16.45
CA GLN A 23 -5.07 5.49 16.19
C GLN A 23 -3.96 4.41 16.12
N PRO A 24 -4.00 3.38 16.98
CA PRO A 24 -3.09 2.25 16.89
C PRO A 24 -3.35 1.43 15.63
N VAL A 25 -2.29 0.93 15.02
CA VAL A 25 -2.38 -0.03 13.92
C VAL A 25 -2.47 -1.43 14.50
N LYS A 26 -3.51 -2.16 14.10
CA LYS A 26 -3.66 -3.57 14.45
C LYS A 26 -2.98 -4.45 13.40
N ILE A 27 -2.11 -5.33 13.85
CA ILE A 27 -1.36 -6.27 13.05
C ILE A 27 -1.76 -7.67 13.53
N THR A 28 -2.33 -8.45 12.62
CA THR A 28 -2.72 -9.84 12.89
C THR A 28 -1.80 -10.76 12.12
N LEU A 29 -1.08 -11.64 12.82
CA LEU A 29 -0.23 -12.63 12.18
C LEU A 29 -1.09 -13.80 11.66
N ILE A 30 -1.31 -13.83 10.34
CA ILE A 30 -2.13 -14.87 9.68
C ILE A 30 -1.31 -16.14 9.45
N LYS A 31 -0.08 -15.99 8.93
CA LYS A 31 0.83 -17.09 8.57
C LYS A 31 2.26 -16.73 8.95
N ASN A 32 3.03 -17.70 9.43
CA ASN A 32 4.43 -17.52 9.84
C ASN A 32 5.23 -18.79 9.55
N ASP A 33 5.55 -19.00 8.27
CA ASP A 33 6.28 -20.19 7.83
C ASP A 33 7.76 -20.16 8.23
N SER A 34 8.30 -18.96 8.47
CA SER A 34 9.70 -18.74 8.86
C SER A 34 9.96 -18.91 10.36
N GLY A 35 8.91 -19.12 11.16
CA GLY A 35 9.04 -19.30 12.61
C GLY A 35 9.55 -18.05 13.35
N VAL A 36 9.45 -16.87 12.75
CA VAL A 36 9.95 -15.62 13.36
C VAL A 36 9.15 -15.33 14.63
N SER A 37 9.85 -15.00 15.72
CA SER A 37 9.18 -14.67 16.97
C SER A 37 8.30 -13.42 16.81
N PHE A 38 7.25 -13.30 17.63
CA PHE A 38 6.42 -12.09 17.63
C PHE A 38 7.24 -10.82 17.89
N ASP A 39 8.25 -10.87 18.77
CA ASP A 39 9.21 -9.79 18.98
C ASP A 39 10.01 -9.44 17.73
N GLY A 40 10.43 -10.44 16.95
CA GLY A 40 11.08 -10.25 15.66
C GLY A 40 10.17 -9.54 14.66
N VAL A 41 8.92 -9.99 14.55
CA VAL A 41 7.90 -9.34 13.69
C VAL A 41 7.67 -7.88 14.12
N MET A 42 7.56 -7.61 15.42
CA MET A 42 7.36 -6.26 15.93
C MET A 42 8.54 -5.34 15.59
N LYS A 43 9.77 -5.79 15.82
CA LYS A 43 10.98 -5.02 15.49
C LYS A 43 11.05 -4.74 13.99
N PHE A 44 10.73 -5.74 13.17
CA PHE A 44 10.72 -5.62 11.73
C PHE A 44 9.68 -4.61 11.23
N VAL A 45 8.43 -4.73 11.68
CA VAL A 45 7.37 -3.77 11.36
C VAL A 45 7.78 -2.36 11.82
N HIS A 46 8.30 -2.24 13.03
CA HIS A 46 8.71 -0.92 13.54
C HIS A 46 9.81 -0.30 12.69
N ALA A 47 10.79 -1.09 12.23
CA ALA A 47 11.83 -0.62 11.33
C ALA A 47 11.26 -0.12 10.00
N LEU A 48 10.28 -0.83 9.42
CA LEU A 48 9.59 -0.42 8.19
C LEU A 48 8.77 0.86 8.34
N SER A 49 8.42 1.28 9.55
CA SER A 49 7.79 2.59 9.79
C SER A 49 8.74 3.76 9.60
N TYR A 50 10.06 3.54 9.57
CA TYR A 50 11.07 4.58 9.36
C TYR A 50 11.60 4.66 7.93
N THR A 51 11.15 3.77 7.04
CA THR A 51 11.65 3.71 5.66
C THR A 51 10.90 4.64 4.70
N HIS A 52 10.02 5.49 5.22
CA HIS A 52 9.19 6.36 4.41
C HIS A 52 10.03 7.45 3.72
N GLN A 53 9.99 7.49 2.40
CA GLN A 53 10.91 8.35 1.61
C GLN A 53 10.54 9.84 1.65
N LEU A 54 9.32 10.17 2.07
CA LEU A 54 8.80 11.54 2.08
C LEU A 54 8.94 12.25 3.44
N THR A 55 9.25 11.52 4.51
CA THR A 55 9.21 12.07 5.88
C THR A 55 10.36 11.51 6.72
N CYS A 56 11.01 12.38 7.50
CA CYS A 56 12.08 11.98 8.43
C CYS A 56 11.56 11.46 9.79
N SER A 57 10.26 11.19 9.90
CA SER A 57 9.60 10.71 11.12
C SER A 57 8.92 9.37 10.85
N PRO A 58 8.75 8.52 11.89
CA PRO A 58 8.07 7.24 11.71
C PRO A 58 6.61 7.45 11.34
N THR A 59 6.17 6.75 10.31
CA THR A 59 4.77 6.77 9.83
C THR A 59 3.93 5.72 10.54
N GLY A 60 2.63 5.98 10.63
CA GLY A 60 1.69 5.08 11.30
C GLY A 60 1.55 3.74 10.59
N LEU A 61 1.49 3.78 9.25
CA LEU A 61 1.54 2.62 8.39
C LEU A 61 2.98 2.36 7.95
N VAL A 62 3.34 1.08 7.82
CA VAL A 62 4.64 0.69 7.27
C VAL A 62 4.72 1.02 5.79
N GLU A 63 5.92 1.32 5.32
CA GLU A 63 6.15 1.81 3.95
C GLU A 63 5.50 0.93 2.86
N PRO A 64 5.62 -0.41 2.87
CA PRO A 64 5.01 -1.23 1.82
C PRO A 64 3.48 -1.07 1.74
N ILE A 65 2.81 -0.86 2.88
CA ILE A 65 1.35 -0.68 2.93
C ILE A 65 0.98 0.72 2.45
N TYR A 66 1.72 1.75 2.89
CA TYR A 66 1.51 3.12 2.43
C TYR A 66 1.65 3.20 0.91
N GLN A 67 2.70 2.57 0.38
CA GLN A 67 2.98 2.55 -1.04
C GLN A 67 1.91 1.81 -1.86
N ALA A 68 1.38 0.70 -1.34
CA ALA A 68 0.25 0.03 -1.98
C ALA A 68 -0.99 0.94 -2.09
N ASP A 69 -1.28 1.73 -1.05
CA ASP A 69 -2.41 2.68 -1.03
C ASP A 69 -2.22 3.83 -2.03
N ILE A 70 -1.02 4.42 -2.09
CA ILE A 70 -0.70 5.48 -3.06
C ILE A 70 -0.80 4.96 -4.50
N LEU A 71 -0.28 3.76 -4.76
CA LEU A 71 -0.38 3.14 -6.08
C LEU A 71 -1.84 2.87 -6.47
N ALA A 72 -2.67 2.39 -5.54
CA ALA A 72 -4.10 2.18 -5.78
C ALA A 72 -4.83 3.48 -6.10
N LYS A 73 -4.57 4.55 -5.35
CA LYS A 73 -5.12 5.90 -5.61
C LYS A 73 -4.68 6.44 -6.97
N ARG A 74 -3.41 6.24 -7.34
CA ARG A 74 -2.88 6.62 -8.66
C ARG A 74 -3.60 5.86 -9.77
N GLY A 75 -3.77 4.55 -9.64
CA GLY A 75 -4.50 3.73 -10.61
C GLY A 75 -5.96 4.18 -10.79
N LEU A 76 -6.65 4.51 -9.69
CA LEU A 76 -8.02 5.04 -9.75
C LEU A 76 -8.07 6.40 -10.47
N SER A 77 -7.13 7.29 -10.17
CA SER A 77 -7.01 8.60 -10.83
C SER A 77 -6.77 8.44 -12.34
N SER A 78 -5.81 7.60 -12.73
CA SER A 78 -5.52 7.30 -14.13
C SER A 78 -6.73 6.73 -14.87
N LEU A 79 -7.49 5.84 -14.23
CA LEU A 79 -8.72 5.31 -14.81
C LEU A 79 -9.80 6.40 -14.97
N GLY A 80 -9.94 7.30 -14.00
CA GLY A 80 -10.87 8.43 -14.06
C GLY A 80 -10.55 9.34 -15.25
N THR A 81 -9.29 9.79 -15.35
CA THR A 81 -8.79 10.60 -16.46
C THR A 81 -8.96 9.89 -17.80
N PHE A 82 -8.65 8.59 -17.89
CA PHE A 82 -8.79 7.85 -19.14
C PHE A 82 -10.24 7.79 -19.64
N LYS A 83 -11.21 7.63 -18.74
CA LYS A 83 -12.63 7.65 -19.09
C LYS A 83 -13.10 9.01 -19.59
N GLU A 84 -12.57 10.08 -19.02
CA GLU A 84 -12.93 11.46 -19.38
C GLU A 84 -12.44 11.81 -20.78
N TYR A 85 -11.15 11.55 -21.07
CA TYR A 85 -10.55 11.92 -22.35
C TYR A 85 -10.76 10.90 -23.47
N PHE A 86 -10.94 9.62 -23.14
CA PHE A 86 -11.00 8.51 -24.11
C PHE A 86 -12.17 7.54 -23.85
N PRO A 87 -13.42 8.02 -23.73
CA PRO A 87 -14.56 7.21 -23.31
C PRO A 87 -14.84 5.99 -24.20
N THR A 88 -14.60 6.11 -25.51
CA THR A 88 -14.80 5.05 -26.51
C THR A 88 -13.70 3.98 -26.49
N PHE A 89 -12.52 4.29 -25.92
CA PHE A 89 -11.36 3.40 -25.89
C PHE A 89 -11.25 2.61 -24.58
N VAL A 90 -12.21 2.77 -23.67
CA VAL A 90 -12.27 2.04 -22.39
C VAL A 90 -12.54 0.57 -22.67
N PRO A 91 -11.58 -0.33 -22.42
CA PRO A 91 -11.75 -1.76 -22.66
C PRO A 91 -12.88 -2.31 -21.80
N ARG A 92 -13.84 -2.96 -22.45
CA ARG A 92 -14.96 -3.64 -21.79
C ARG A 92 -15.12 -5.04 -22.36
N GLN A 93 -15.51 -5.95 -21.48
CA GLN A 93 -15.96 -7.28 -21.86
C GLN A 93 -17.36 -7.23 -22.49
N PRO A 94 -17.82 -8.30 -23.17
CA PRO A 94 -19.16 -8.36 -23.76
C PRO A 94 -20.29 -8.16 -22.73
N ASN A 95 -20.04 -8.48 -21.46
CA ASN A 95 -20.96 -8.27 -20.34
C ASN A 95 -20.94 -6.82 -19.79
N LEU A 96 -20.30 -5.88 -20.50
CA LEU A 96 -20.12 -4.47 -20.15
C LEU A 96 -19.26 -4.19 -18.91
N GLN A 97 -18.69 -5.22 -18.27
CA GLN A 97 -17.69 -5.07 -17.21
C GLN A 97 -16.37 -4.58 -17.80
N TYR A 98 -15.53 -4.00 -16.95
CA TYR A 98 -14.19 -3.59 -17.37
C TYR A 98 -13.35 -4.80 -17.74
N ASP A 99 -12.72 -4.73 -18.92
CA ASP A 99 -11.65 -5.66 -19.26
C ASP A 99 -10.39 -5.22 -18.50
N ILE A 100 -10.13 -5.90 -17.38
CA ILE A 100 -9.04 -5.59 -16.45
C ILE A 100 -7.67 -5.77 -17.12
N ASP A 101 -7.51 -6.79 -17.97
CA ASP A 101 -6.24 -7.05 -18.65
C ASP A 101 -5.97 -5.97 -19.71
N GLY A 102 -7.00 -5.61 -20.47
CA GLY A 102 -6.95 -4.51 -21.43
C GLY A 102 -6.66 -3.16 -20.76
N LEU A 103 -7.27 -2.90 -19.59
CA LEU A 103 -6.99 -1.69 -18.80
C LEU A 103 -5.56 -1.69 -18.26
N ASN A 104 -5.08 -2.81 -17.70
CA ASN A 104 -3.73 -2.91 -17.17
C ASN A 104 -2.69 -2.65 -18.26
N LYS A 105 -2.87 -3.23 -19.46
CA LYS A 105 -1.96 -3.00 -20.60
C LYS A 105 -1.89 -1.54 -21.04
N ARG A 106 -2.95 -0.75 -20.83
CA ARG A 106 -3.04 0.66 -21.25
C ARG A 106 -2.64 1.65 -20.16
N LEU A 107 -2.96 1.36 -18.91
CA LEU A 107 -2.84 2.30 -17.80
C LEU A 107 -1.63 2.03 -16.91
N THR A 108 -1.06 0.82 -16.95
CA THR A 108 0.17 0.52 -16.21
C THR A 108 1.40 0.88 -17.05
N MET A 109 2.50 1.20 -16.37
CA MET A 109 3.80 1.42 -17.00
C MET A 109 4.56 0.12 -17.26
N LYS A 110 3.95 -1.04 -16.95
CA LYS A 110 4.54 -2.36 -17.16
C LYS A 110 4.79 -2.57 -18.66
N ASP A 111 5.94 -3.13 -19.01
CA ASP A 111 6.38 -3.37 -20.40
C ASP A 111 6.53 -2.09 -21.25
N SER A 112 6.60 -0.91 -20.61
CA SER A 112 6.82 0.37 -21.28
C SER A 112 8.27 0.83 -21.15
N ARG A 113 8.70 1.78 -21.99
CA ARG A 113 10.03 2.43 -21.86
C ARG A 113 10.25 3.13 -20.51
N LEU A 114 9.17 3.36 -19.75
CA LEU A 114 9.20 4.01 -18.44
C LEU A 114 9.22 3.00 -17.28
N GLU A 115 9.10 1.70 -17.55
CA GLU A 115 9.07 0.65 -16.53
C GLU A 115 10.29 0.69 -15.60
N SER A 116 11.47 0.99 -16.16
CA SER A 116 12.73 1.07 -15.45
C SER A 116 13.01 2.43 -14.81
N ILE A 117 12.22 3.45 -15.14
CA ILE A 117 12.54 4.84 -14.80
C ILE A 117 12.06 5.19 -13.39
N ARG A 118 11.08 4.47 -12.82
CA ARG A 118 10.72 4.55 -11.39
C ARG A 118 9.73 3.46 -10.98
N PHE A 119 10.15 2.57 -10.08
CA PHE A 119 9.24 1.94 -9.11
C PHE A 119 9.19 2.84 -7.87
N THR A 120 8.55 4.01 -8.02
CA THR A 120 8.02 4.72 -6.86
C THR A 120 6.52 4.61 -6.96
N ALA A 121 5.98 3.70 -6.15
CA ALA A 121 4.73 4.05 -5.51
C ALA A 121 4.87 5.47 -4.90
#